data_AF-D4YKG3-F1
#
_entry.id   AF-D4YKG3-F1
#
_cell.length_a   1.000
_cell.length_b   1.000
_cell.length_c   1.000
_cell.angle_alpha   90.00
_cell.angle_beta   90.00
_cell.angle_gamma   90.00
#
_symmetry.space_group_name_H-M   'P 1'
#
loop_
_entity.id
_entity.type
_entity.pdbx_description
1 polymer ?
#
loop_
_entity_poly.entity_id
_entity_poly.type
_entity_poly.pdbx_seq_one_letter_code
_entity_poly.pdbx_strand_id
1 'polypeptide(L)'
;MHNQRVFHTVHVATALNACVERTLPPDSVVTIFQDAGFEVPFINEDAVLDESRTGLLLWAAAARERGFDRFRAVLVHPALALTVPQVAREHSRVVAQAPAVIVAEVAGESRAVLVVHAEGNVDVFPCAHVPFAPLGMRSVPEAVRHLRDVVMQGLSLVERGIADEFRNLPWRDWQEEFAGEHRRAGSFFVDSTVEAACFSAVDIHCALRPVLAPLAVEPQELGSLLAQLHAAAHDVVTTTTRESAAPIR
;
A
#
# COMPACT_ATOMS: atom_id res chain seq x y z
N MET A 1 -8.40 -11.51 -7.95
CA MET A 1 -7.05 -11.97 -7.55
C MET A 1 -6.05 -10.83 -7.41
N HIS A 2 -5.75 -10.03 -8.44
CA HIS A 2 -4.72 -8.98 -8.32
C HIS A 2 -5.06 -7.85 -7.34
N ASN A 3 -6.28 -7.33 -7.37
CA ASN A 3 -6.71 -6.27 -6.44
C ASN A 3 -6.64 -6.78 -4.99
N GLN A 4 -7.16 -7.98 -4.76
CA GLN A 4 -7.11 -8.65 -3.46
C GLN A 4 -5.68 -8.82 -2.92
N ARG A 5 -4.67 -9.06 -3.78
CA ARG A 5 -3.26 -9.08 -3.35
C ARG A 5 -2.74 -7.70 -2.92
N VAL A 6 -3.15 -6.61 -3.58
CA VAL A 6 -2.77 -5.24 -3.15
C VAL A 6 -3.40 -4.91 -1.80
N PHE A 7 -4.70 -5.19 -1.65
CA PHE A 7 -5.39 -5.05 -0.36
C PHE A 7 -4.73 -5.87 0.73
N HIS A 8 -4.41 -7.13 0.46
CA HIS A 8 -3.73 -7.99 1.42
C HIS A 8 -2.36 -7.40 1.80
N THR A 9 -1.57 -6.96 0.83
CA THR A 9 -0.25 -6.33 1.06
C THR A 9 -0.35 -5.11 1.99
N VAL A 10 -1.37 -4.27 1.81
CA VAL A 10 -1.65 -3.13 2.70
C VAL A 10 -2.00 -3.60 4.11
N HIS A 11 -2.87 -4.60 4.26
CA HIS A 11 -3.21 -5.16 5.58
C HIS A 11 -1.99 -5.78 6.28
N VAL A 12 -1.14 -6.50 5.55
CA VAL A 12 0.09 -7.06 6.12
C VAL A 12 1.02 -5.96 6.59
N ALA A 13 1.22 -4.89 5.80
CA ALA A 13 2.07 -3.78 6.19
C ALA A 13 1.55 -3.07 7.47
N THR A 14 0.26 -2.80 7.55
CA THR A 14 -0.32 -2.11 8.71
C THR A 14 -0.41 -3.00 9.94
N ALA A 15 -0.66 -4.30 9.78
CA ALA A 15 -0.57 -5.28 10.86
C ALA A 15 0.86 -5.37 11.42
N LEU A 16 1.88 -5.41 10.56
CA LEU A 16 3.29 -5.40 10.99
C LEU A 16 3.62 -4.15 11.79
N ASN A 17 3.17 -2.97 11.35
CA ASN A 17 3.32 -1.73 12.12
C ASN A 17 2.63 -1.82 13.48
N ALA A 18 1.39 -2.32 13.55
CA ALA A 18 0.67 -2.48 14.81
C ALA A 18 1.38 -3.46 15.77
N CYS A 19 1.95 -4.55 15.25
CA CYS A 19 2.71 -5.52 16.05
C CYS A 19 4.03 -4.96 16.58
N VAL A 20 4.78 -4.23 15.74
CA VAL A 20 6.06 -3.64 16.13
C VAL A 20 5.88 -2.51 17.13
N GLU A 21 4.89 -1.63 16.91
CA GLU A 21 4.54 -0.53 17.83
C GLU A 21 3.71 -0.98 19.04
N ARG A 22 3.27 -2.26 19.06
CA ARG A 22 2.43 -2.86 20.12
C ARG A 22 1.13 -2.09 20.38
N THR A 23 0.51 -1.57 19.32
CA THR A 23 -0.77 -0.84 19.42
C THR A 23 -1.96 -1.78 19.51
N LEU A 24 -1.82 -3.03 19.05
CA LEU A 24 -2.87 -4.05 19.09
C LEU A 24 -2.34 -5.38 19.68
N PRO A 25 -3.15 -6.11 20.47
CA PRO A 25 -2.79 -7.44 20.93
C PRO A 25 -2.87 -8.47 19.79
N PRO A 26 -2.11 -9.58 19.87
CA PRO A 26 -2.09 -10.63 18.85
C PRO A 26 -3.48 -11.14 18.42
N ASP A 27 -4.37 -11.40 19.38
CA ASP A 27 -5.72 -11.91 19.11
C ASP A 27 -6.55 -10.92 18.28
N SER A 28 -6.42 -9.61 18.53
CA SER A 28 -7.07 -8.59 17.73
C SER A 28 -6.54 -8.58 16.30
N VAL A 29 -5.24 -8.80 16.09
CA VAL A 29 -4.67 -8.88 14.74
C VAL A 29 -5.25 -10.05 13.97
N VAL A 30 -5.37 -11.22 14.61
CA VAL A 30 -6.01 -12.40 14.01
C VAL A 30 -7.46 -12.11 13.62
N THR A 31 -8.24 -11.53 14.53
CA THR A 31 -9.64 -11.17 14.27
C THR A 31 -9.78 -10.18 13.11
N ILE A 32 -8.95 -9.14 13.06
CA ILE A 32 -9.02 -8.13 11.98
C ILE A 32 -8.72 -8.78 10.61
N PHE A 33 -7.73 -9.68 10.52
CA PHE A 33 -7.49 -10.42 9.26
C PHE A 33 -8.70 -11.26 8.85
N GLN A 34 -9.29 -12.01 9.80
CA GLN A 34 -10.47 -12.84 9.54
C GLN A 34 -11.67 -12.01 9.09
N ASP A 35 -11.92 -10.87 9.75
CA ASP A 35 -13.00 -9.95 9.40
C ASP A 35 -12.79 -9.33 8.02
N ALA A 36 -11.54 -9.03 7.65
CA ALA A 36 -11.16 -8.59 6.32
C ALA A 36 -11.20 -9.72 5.25
N GLY A 37 -11.51 -10.96 5.63
CA GLY A 37 -11.59 -12.11 4.73
C GLY A 37 -10.24 -12.66 4.30
N PHE A 38 -9.20 -12.42 5.10
CA PHE A 38 -7.84 -12.90 4.89
C PHE A 38 -7.42 -13.87 5.99
N GLU A 39 -6.59 -14.85 5.64
CA GLU A 39 -5.84 -15.62 6.64
C GLU A 39 -4.66 -14.80 7.14
N VAL A 40 -4.23 -15.04 8.39
CA VAL A 40 -2.99 -14.42 8.91
C VAL A 40 -1.81 -14.97 8.11
N PRO A 41 -0.99 -14.11 7.48
CA PRO A 41 0.09 -14.55 6.62
C PRO A 41 1.12 -15.43 7.33
N PHE A 42 1.80 -16.22 6.51
CA PHE A 42 2.94 -17.03 6.91
C PHE A 42 4.18 -16.61 6.13
N ILE A 43 5.31 -16.46 6.82
CA ILE A 43 6.60 -16.19 6.20
C ILE A 43 7.14 -17.51 5.65
N ASN A 44 7.21 -17.63 4.33
CA ASN A 44 7.69 -18.83 3.66
C ASN A 44 9.22 -18.84 3.60
N GLU A 45 9.82 -17.86 2.92
CA GLU A 45 11.27 -17.64 2.89
C GLU A 45 11.65 -16.32 3.57
N ASP A 46 12.71 -16.34 4.37
CA ASP A 46 13.27 -15.15 5.00
C ASP A 46 14.80 -15.17 4.98
N ALA A 47 15.37 -14.37 4.08
CA ALA A 47 16.81 -14.20 3.95
C ALA A 47 17.38 -13.06 4.83
N VAL A 48 16.57 -12.46 5.71
CA VAL A 48 16.93 -11.30 6.53
C VAL A 48 17.05 -11.68 8.01
N LEU A 49 16.05 -12.36 8.58
CA LEU A 49 16.12 -12.84 9.97
C LEU A 49 16.56 -14.31 10.07
N ASP A 50 16.57 -15.04 8.95
CA ASP A 50 16.76 -16.49 8.90
C ASP A 50 15.63 -17.26 9.65
N GLU A 51 14.42 -16.66 9.68
CA GLU A 51 13.23 -17.22 10.32
C GLU A 51 12.20 -17.73 9.31
N SER A 52 12.68 -18.52 8.34
CA SER A 52 11.81 -19.13 7.33
C SER A 52 10.78 -20.06 7.99
N ARG A 53 9.58 -20.13 7.39
CA ARG A 53 8.44 -20.94 7.86
C ARG A 53 7.89 -20.51 9.23
N THR A 54 7.67 -19.22 9.39
CA THR A 54 7.21 -18.61 10.65
C THR A 54 5.90 -17.85 10.47
N GLY A 55 4.99 -17.92 11.44
CA GLY A 55 3.76 -17.11 11.40
C GLY A 55 4.05 -15.61 11.54
N LEU A 56 3.28 -14.75 10.85
CA LEU A 56 3.52 -13.30 10.80
C LEU A 56 3.75 -12.66 12.18
N LEU A 57 2.96 -13.05 13.19
CA LEU A 57 3.03 -12.46 14.53
C LEU A 57 4.34 -12.79 15.27
N LEU A 58 4.86 -14.01 15.09
CA LEU A 58 6.15 -14.42 15.65
C LEU A 58 7.29 -13.70 14.91
N TRP A 59 7.21 -13.67 13.58
CA TRP A 59 8.18 -12.96 12.76
C TRP A 59 8.23 -11.47 13.09
N ALA A 60 7.08 -10.81 13.29
CA ALA A 60 7.03 -9.40 13.67
C ALA A 60 7.70 -9.13 15.03
N ALA A 61 7.61 -10.07 15.97
CA ALA A 61 8.30 -9.97 17.25
C ALA A 61 9.82 -10.05 17.06
N ALA A 62 10.32 -10.98 16.26
CA ALA A 62 11.74 -11.11 15.92
C ALA A 62 12.27 -9.92 15.13
N ALA A 63 11.50 -9.43 14.15
CA ALA A 63 11.82 -8.23 13.39
C ALA A 63 12.02 -7.02 14.32
N ARG A 64 11.11 -6.82 15.28
CA ARG A 64 11.26 -5.76 16.28
C ARG A 64 12.54 -5.93 17.11
N GLU A 65 12.88 -7.15 17.52
CA GLU A 65 14.13 -7.42 18.25
C GLU A 65 15.38 -7.12 17.42
N ARG A 66 15.29 -7.22 16.08
CA ARG A 66 16.32 -6.77 15.14
C ARG A 66 16.24 -5.28 14.78
N GLY A 67 15.36 -4.53 15.44
CA GLY A 67 15.27 -3.07 15.31
C GLY A 67 14.40 -2.57 14.15
N PHE A 68 13.65 -3.44 13.47
CA PHE A 68 12.66 -3.00 12.49
C PHE A 68 11.59 -2.17 13.19
N ASP A 69 11.29 -0.99 12.65
CA ASP A 69 10.40 0.00 13.28
C ASP A 69 9.26 0.50 12.37
N ARG A 70 9.40 0.40 11.05
CA ARG A 70 8.37 0.84 10.09
C ARG A 70 8.25 -0.12 8.92
N PHE A 71 7.01 -0.25 8.44
CA PHE A 71 6.66 -0.98 7.24
C PHE A 71 5.78 -0.08 6.37
N ARG A 72 6.06 -0.03 5.06
CA ARG A 72 5.24 0.73 4.12
C ARG A 72 4.90 -0.12 2.90
N ALA A 73 3.64 -0.08 2.48
CA ALA A 73 3.26 -0.67 1.21
C ALA A 73 3.69 0.26 0.07
N VAL A 74 4.26 -0.32 -0.98
CA VAL A 74 4.70 0.39 -2.18
C VAL A 74 4.01 -0.25 -3.37
N LEU A 75 3.24 0.53 -4.12
CA LEU A 75 2.56 0.04 -5.31
C LEU A 75 3.57 -0.10 -6.45
N VAL A 76 3.44 -1.17 -7.24
CA VAL A 76 4.38 -1.47 -8.33
C VAL A 76 3.66 -1.36 -9.66
N HIS A 77 4.05 -0.38 -10.46
CA HIS A 77 3.50 -0.18 -11.79
C HIS A 77 4.49 0.57 -12.71
N PRO A 78 4.58 0.25 -14.02
CA PRO A 78 5.52 0.89 -14.94
C PRO A 78 5.34 2.41 -15.10
N ALA A 79 4.13 2.92 -14.88
CA ALA A 79 3.84 4.37 -14.95
C ALA A 79 4.21 5.15 -13.68
N LEU A 80 4.61 4.45 -12.60
CA LEU A 80 5.00 5.08 -11.34
C LEU A 80 6.52 5.20 -11.27
N ALA A 81 7.01 6.20 -10.53
CA ALA A 81 8.42 6.27 -10.18
C ALA A 81 8.80 5.05 -9.33
N LEU A 82 9.91 4.38 -9.69
CA LEU A 82 10.36 3.22 -8.94
C LEU A 82 10.92 3.65 -7.57
N THR A 83 10.17 3.40 -6.51
CA THR A 83 10.56 3.70 -5.12
C THR A 83 10.89 2.44 -4.31
N VAL A 84 10.82 1.26 -4.93
CA VAL A 84 11.19 -0.02 -4.31
C VAL A 84 12.72 -0.12 -4.27
N PRO A 85 13.34 -0.32 -3.10
CA PRO A 85 14.78 -0.52 -2.98
C PRO A 85 15.26 -1.73 -3.79
N GLN A 86 16.47 -1.63 -4.34
CA GLN A 86 17.03 -2.70 -5.17
C GLN A 86 17.26 -3.98 -4.33
N VAL A 87 16.76 -5.11 -4.82
CA VAL A 87 17.04 -6.46 -4.28
C VAL A 87 18.10 -7.18 -5.13
N ALA A 88 18.62 -8.29 -4.61
CA ALA A 88 19.51 -9.16 -5.38
C ALA A 88 18.86 -9.64 -6.68
N ARG A 89 19.69 -9.91 -7.71
CA ARG A 89 19.22 -10.25 -9.06
C ARG A 89 18.30 -11.48 -9.09
N GLU A 90 18.58 -12.47 -8.25
CA GLU A 90 17.76 -13.69 -8.12
C GLU A 90 16.31 -13.43 -7.65
N HIS A 91 16.08 -12.38 -6.85
CA HIS A 91 14.75 -12.01 -6.36
C HIS A 91 14.06 -10.93 -7.21
N SER A 92 14.81 -10.27 -8.10
CA SER A 92 14.31 -9.14 -8.90
C SER A 92 13.03 -9.43 -9.68
N ARG A 93 12.90 -10.65 -10.23
CA ARG A 93 11.71 -11.06 -10.98
C ARG A 93 10.48 -11.19 -10.09
N VAL A 94 10.63 -11.74 -8.90
CA VAL A 94 9.52 -11.92 -7.94
C VAL A 94 8.99 -10.55 -7.52
N VAL A 95 9.90 -9.63 -7.16
CA VAL A 95 9.56 -8.25 -6.79
C VAL A 95 8.89 -7.50 -7.95
N ALA A 96 9.43 -7.59 -9.17
CA ALA A 96 8.88 -6.87 -10.33
C ALA A 96 7.50 -7.38 -10.79
N GLN A 97 7.14 -8.62 -10.47
CA GLN A 97 5.84 -9.20 -10.81
C GLN A 97 4.77 -8.96 -9.75
N ALA A 98 5.17 -8.58 -8.53
CA ALA A 98 4.24 -8.26 -7.47
C ALA A 98 3.47 -6.97 -7.80
N PRO A 99 2.15 -6.91 -7.58
CA PRO A 99 1.38 -5.69 -7.83
C PRO A 99 1.64 -4.60 -6.78
N ALA A 100 2.10 -5.01 -5.60
CA ALA A 100 2.58 -4.17 -4.51
C ALA A 100 3.59 -4.98 -3.69
N VAL A 101 4.46 -4.28 -2.97
CA VAL A 101 5.42 -4.87 -2.03
C VAL A 101 5.40 -4.12 -0.72
N ILE A 102 5.98 -4.69 0.33
CA ILE A 102 6.18 -4.00 1.60
C ILE A 102 7.66 -3.70 1.73
N VAL A 103 8.03 -2.48 2.08
CA VAL A 103 9.40 -2.13 2.45
C VAL A 103 9.48 -2.00 3.96
N ALA A 104 10.37 -2.77 4.56
CA ALA A 104 10.66 -2.72 5.99
C ALA A 104 11.86 -1.81 6.26
N GLU A 105 11.75 -0.96 7.27
CA GLU A 105 12.74 0.06 7.64
C GLU A 105 13.31 -0.16 9.04
N VAL A 106 14.56 0.30 9.21
CA VAL A 106 15.21 0.51 10.49
C VAL A 106 15.74 1.93 10.51
N ALA A 107 15.29 2.75 11.47
CA ALA A 107 15.65 4.14 11.64
C ALA A 107 15.52 4.98 10.34
N GLY A 108 14.47 4.72 9.55
CA GLY A 108 14.21 5.42 8.29
C GLY A 108 15.03 4.95 7.08
N GLU A 109 15.82 3.88 7.20
CA GLU A 109 16.52 3.24 6.09
C GLU A 109 15.87 1.91 5.72
N SER A 110 15.73 1.62 4.42
CA SER A 110 15.24 0.30 3.97
C SER A 110 16.22 -0.82 4.34
N ARG A 111 15.65 -1.95 4.77
CA ARG A 111 16.41 -3.17 5.09
C ARG A 111 15.88 -4.41 4.38
N ALA A 112 14.57 -4.51 4.18
CA ALA A 112 13.97 -5.64 3.49
C ALA A 112 12.82 -5.23 2.57
N VAL A 113 12.58 -6.05 1.55
CA VAL A 113 11.37 -6.03 0.73
C VAL A 113 10.62 -7.33 0.96
N LEU A 114 9.36 -7.23 1.35
CA LEU A 114 8.47 -8.37 1.54
C LEU A 114 7.49 -8.44 0.36
N VAL A 115 7.27 -9.64 -0.15
CA VAL A 115 6.34 -9.91 -1.25
C VAL A 115 5.23 -10.83 -0.78
N VAL A 116 3.98 -10.35 -0.84
CA VAL A 116 2.79 -11.16 -0.54
C VAL A 116 2.34 -11.89 -1.80
N HIS A 117 2.36 -13.22 -1.76
CA HIS A 117 1.96 -14.10 -2.85
C HIS A 117 0.46 -14.25 -2.99
N ALA A 118 0.00 -14.90 -4.06
CA ALA A 118 -1.43 -15.09 -4.31
C ALA A 118 -2.08 -16.00 -3.26
N GLU A 119 -1.30 -16.93 -2.73
CA GLU A 119 -1.66 -17.90 -1.69
C GLU A 119 -1.64 -17.28 -0.28
N GLY A 120 -1.26 -16.01 -0.15
CA GLY A 120 -1.19 -15.30 1.14
C GLY A 120 0.13 -15.47 1.91
N ASN A 121 1.04 -16.33 1.45
CA ASN A 121 2.39 -16.46 1.99
C ASN A 121 3.24 -15.23 1.66
N VAL A 122 4.26 -14.98 2.49
CA VAL A 122 5.16 -13.83 2.36
C VAL A 122 6.59 -14.32 2.24
N ASP A 123 7.33 -13.81 1.25
CA ASP A 123 8.79 -13.96 1.21
C ASP A 123 9.46 -12.64 1.57
N VAL A 124 10.59 -12.71 2.28
CA VAL A 124 11.37 -11.57 2.77
C VAL A 124 12.76 -11.58 2.14
N PHE A 125 13.08 -10.51 1.42
CA PHE A 125 14.35 -10.36 0.72
C PHE A 125 15.16 -9.19 1.27
N PRO A 126 16.48 -9.33 1.49
CA PRO A 126 17.34 -8.19 1.79
C PRO A 126 17.37 -7.23 0.60
N CYS A 127 17.49 -5.94 0.88
CA CYS A 127 17.56 -4.91 -0.14
C CYS A 127 18.66 -3.89 0.14
N ALA A 128 18.95 -3.05 -0.87
CA ALA A 128 19.83 -1.92 -0.72
C ALA A 128 19.35 -0.99 0.40
N HIS A 129 20.30 -0.48 1.18
CA HIS A 129 20.03 0.44 2.28
C HIS A 129 19.85 1.85 1.72
N VAL A 130 18.60 2.27 1.59
CA VAL A 130 18.23 3.56 1.02
C VAL A 130 17.36 4.31 2.03
N PRO A 131 17.71 5.56 2.39
CA PRO A 131 16.85 6.38 3.21
C PRO A 131 15.48 6.59 2.56
N PHE A 132 14.43 6.58 3.37
CA PHE A 132 13.10 6.97 2.90
C PHE A 132 13.05 8.48 2.67
N ALA A 133 13.29 8.90 1.42
CA ALA A 133 13.25 10.28 0.98
C ALA A 133 12.38 10.41 -0.30
N PRO A 134 11.04 10.28 -0.18
CA PRO A 134 10.16 10.46 -1.33
C PRO A 134 10.29 11.87 -1.90
N LEU A 135 10.30 11.99 -3.23
CA LEU A 135 10.29 13.28 -3.91
C LEU A 135 8.97 13.98 -3.59
N GLY A 136 9.05 15.10 -2.87
CA GLY A 136 7.86 15.84 -2.42
C GLY A 136 7.20 15.24 -1.17
N MET A 137 8.01 14.83 -0.18
CA MET A 137 7.54 14.32 1.12
C MET A 137 6.33 15.11 1.64
N ARG A 138 5.17 14.47 1.59
CA ARG A 138 3.89 14.97 2.10
C ARG A 138 3.57 14.22 3.38
N SER A 139 3.15 14.95 4.40
CA SER A 139 2.45 14.35 5.53
C SER A 139 1.20 13.61 5.06
N VAL A 140 0.68 12.66 5.85
CA VAL A 140 -0.57 11.95 5.52
C VAL A 140 -1.72 12.93 5.13
N PRO A 141 -2.00 14.01 5.89
CA PRO A 141 -3.04 14.96 5.50
C PRO A 141 -2.78 15.66 4.16
N GLU A 142 -1.51 15.95 3.83
CA GLU A 142 -1.15 16.58 2.56
C GLU A 142 -1.27 15.62 1.37
N ALA A 143 -0.90 14.35 1.56
CA ALA A 143 -1.07 13.31 0.55
C ALA A 143 -2.57 13.10 0.24
N VAL A 144 -3.39 12.97 1.28
CA VAL A 144 -4.85 12.83 1.14
C VAL A 144 -5.48 14.06 0.49
N ARG A 145 -5.07 15.27 0.89
CA ARG A 145 -5.53 16.52 0.26
C ARG A 145 -5.16 16.57 -1.22
N HIS A 146 -3.94 16.21 -1.57
CA HIS A 146 -3.51 16.20 -2.96
C HIS A 146 -4.29 15.18 -3.80
N LEU A 147 -4.48 13.95 -3.29
CA LEU A 147 -5.31 12.95 -3.97
C LEU A 147 -6.72 13.47 -4.23
N ARG A 148 -7.34 14.10 -3.21
CA ARG A 148 -8.64 14.75 -3.36
C ARG A 148 -8.64 15.80 -4.46
N ASP A 149 -7.67 16.68 -4.50
CA ASP A 149 -7.62 17.76 -5.49
C ASP A 149 -7.52 17.20 -6.92
N VAL A 150 -6.74 16.14 -7.12
CA VAL A 150 -6.61 15.44 -8.41
C VAL A 150 -7.91 14.72 -8.77
N VAL A 151 -8.56 14.06 -7.81
CA VAL A 151 -9.89 13.45 -8.00
C VAL A 151 -10.91 14.50 -8.44
N MET A 152 -10.96 15.66 -7.78
CA MET A 152 -11.92 16.72 -8.16
C MET A 152 -11.67 17.25 -9.59
N GLN A 153 -10.40 17.37 -10.01
CA GLN A 153 -10.06 17.70 -11.40
C GLN A 153 -10.57 16.64 -12.37
N GLY A 154 -10.46 15.37 -12.00
CA GLY A 154 -10.98 14.27 -12.81
C GLY A 154 -12.48 14.28 -12.98
N LEU A 155 -13.22 14.54 -11.90
CA LEU A 155 -14.68 14.65 -11.96
C LEU A 155 -15.11 15.76 -12.93
N SER A 156 -14.39 16.90 -12.92
CA SER A 156 -14.64 17.98 -13.87
C SER A 156 -14.43 17.57 -15.33
N LEU A 157 -13.45 16.71 -15.65
CA LEU A 157 -13.27 16.19 -17.01
C LEU A 157 -14.38 15.19 -17.41
N VAL A 158 -14.84 14.35 -16.48
CA VAL A 158 -15.97 13.44 -16.69
C VAL A 158 -17.25 14.24 -16.97
N GLU A 159 -17.52 15.29 -16.20
CA GLU A 159 -18.68 16.17 -16.39
C GLU A 159 -18.66 16.88 -17.75
N ARG A 160 -17.47 17.13 -18.31
CA ARG A 160 -17.28 17.69 -19.66
C ARG A 160 -17.41 16.65 -20.78
N GLY A 161 -17.62 15.37 -20.48
CA GLY A 161 -17.78 14.29 -21.47
C GLY A 161 -16.47 13.79 -22.10
N ILE A 162 -15.32 14.12 -21.49
CA ILE A 162 -13.99 13.82 -22.02
C ILE A 162 -13.50 12.42 -21.58
N ALA A 163 -14.13 11.85 -20.55
CA ALA A 163 -13.65 10.67 -19.83
C ALA A 163 -14.80 9.75 -19.39
N ASP A 164 -15.82 9.55 -20.24
CA ASP A 164 -17.03 8.81 -19.87
C ASP A 164 -16.77 7.35 -19.46
N GLU A 165 -15.74 6.72 -20.00
CA GLU A 165 -15.30 5.37 -19.60
C GLU A 165 -14.82 5.29 -18.13
N PHE A 166 -14.44 6.43 -17.54
CA PHE A 166 -14.03 6.55 -16.15
C PHE A 166 -15.16 7.03 -15.23
N ARG A 167 -16.35 7.32 -15.78
CA ARG A 167 -17.51 7.86 -15.04
C ARG A 167 -17.98 6.97 -13.89
N ASN A 168 -17.83 5.65 -14.04
CA ASN A 168 -18.32 4.63 -13.11
C ASN A 168 -17.21 4.06 -12.22
N LEU A 169 -16.01 4.65 -12.24
CA LEU A 169 -14.94 4.17 -11.38
C LEU A 169 -15.20 4.54 -9.91
N PRO A 170 -14.72 3.73 -8.94
CA PRO A 170 -15.03 3.90 -7.52
C PRO A 170 -14.58 5.23 -6.88
N TRP A 171 -13.72 6.01 -7.55
CA TRP A 171 -13.20 7.28 -7.01
C TRP A 171 -14.22 8.43 -7.01
N ARG A 172 -15.36 8.26 -7.70
CA ARG A 172 -16.45 9.24 -7.68
C ARG A 172 -17.15 9.31 -6.32
N ASP A 173 -17.28 8.17 -5.65
CA ASP A 173 -18.00 8.04 -4.38
C ASP A 173 -17.08 8.19 -3.17
N TRP A 174 -15.87 8.72 -3.38
CA TRP A 174 -14.89 8.96 -2.31
C TRP A 174 -15.40 9.88 -1.18
N GLN A 175 -16.51 10.61 -1.40
CA GLN A 175 -17.22 11.39 -0.38
C GLN A 175 -18.44 10.69 0.22
N GLU A 176 -19.13 9.83 -0.54
CA GLU A 176 -20.39 9.20 -0.10
C GLU A 176 -20.21 7.82 0.53
N GLU A 177 -19.14 7.08 0.20
CA GLU A 177 -18.92 5.73 0.69
C GLU A 177 -17.57 5.55 1.39
N PHE A 178 -17.33 6.31 2.46
CA PHE A 178 -16.46 5.82 3.53
C PHE A 178 -17.13 4.69 4.36
N ALA A 179 -18.30 4.20 3.92
CA ALA A 179 -19.19 3.26 4.62
C ALA A 179 -19.42 1.92 3.89
N GLY A 180 -18.70 1.64 2.80
CA GLY A 180 -18.78 0.34 2.10
C GLY A 180 -18.23 -0.84 2.93
N GLU A 181 -18.58 -2.06 2.52
CA GLU A 181 -18.42 -3.39 3.19
C GLU A 181 -17.05 -3.76 3.80
N HIS A 182 -16.03 -2.90 3.70
CA HIS A 182 -14.69 -3.08 4.27
C HIS A 182 -14.59 -2.71 5.75
N ARG A 183 -15.60 -2.04 6.34
CA ARG A 183 -15.73 -1.94 7.81
C ARG A 183 -16.32 -3.22 8.38
N ARG A 184 -15.54 -4.30 8.34
CA ARG A 184 -15.77 -5.50 9.16
C ARG A 184 -14.92 -5.33 10.43
N ALA A 185 -15.34 -5.92 11.54
CA ALA A 185 -15.05 -5.43 12.89
C ALA A 185 -13.54 -5.27 13.26
N GLY A 186 -12.99 -4.07 13.06
CA GLY A 186 -11.66 -3.68 13.54
C GLY A 186 -10.77 -3.15 12.43
N SER A 187 -9.72 -2.42 12.81
CA SER A 187 -8.83 -1.75 11.86
C SER A 187 -7.40 -1.76 12.37
N PHE A 188 -6.45 -1.87 11.44
CA PHE A 188 -5.02 -1.68 11.73
C PHE A 188 -4.62 -0.19 11.72
N PHE A 189 -5.50 0.69 11.26
CA PHE A 189 -5.30 2.13 11.30
C PHE A 189 -5.89 2.70 12.59
N VAL A 190 -5.19 3.68 13.16
CA VAL A 190 -5.70 4.44 14.31
C VAL A 190 -6.85 5.37 13.91
N ASP A 191 -6.82 5.90 12.69
CA ASP A 191 -7.81 6.84 12.16
C ASP A 191 -8.56 6.23 10.97
N SER A 192 -9.87 6.05 11.14
CA SER A 192 -10.77 5.52 10.10
C SER A 192 -10.83 6.37 8.83
N THR A 193 -10.56 7.68 8.90
CA THR A 193 -10.52 8.54 7.71
C THR A 193 -9.26 8.28 6.88
N VAL A 194 -8.15 7.99 7.55
CA VAL A 194 -6.89 7.61 6.91
C VAL A 194 -6.98 6.22 6.31
N GLU A 195 -7.58 5.28 7.02
CA GLU A 195 -7.88 3.94 6.51
C GLU A 195 -8.65 4.03 5.19
N ALA A 196 -9.75 4.78 5.21
CA ALA A 196 -10.63 4.83 4.07
C ALA A 196 -9.98 5.55 2.90
N ALA A 197 -9.19 6.61 3.13
CA ALA A 197 -8.36 7.23 2.10
C ALA A 197 -7.33 6.26 1.51
N CYS A 198 -6.71 5.42 2.33
CA CYS A 198 -5.75 4.41 1.87
C CYS A 198 -6.42 3.37 0.97
N PHE A 199 -7.57 2.81 1.37
CA PHE A 199 -8.27 1.83 0.55
C PHE A 199 -8.87 2.43 -0.73
N SER A 200 -9.38 3.65 -0.70
CA SER A 200 -9.78 4.36 -1.94
C SER A 200 -8.59 4.57 -2.88
N ALA A 201 -7.40 4.86 -2.36
CA ALA A 201 -6.19 4.96 -3.17
C ALA A 201 -5.78 3.61 -3.77
N VAL A 202 -5.97 2.49 -3.04
CA VAL A 202 -5.78 1.14 -3.59
C VAL A 202 -6.74 0.86 -4.74
N ASP A 203 -8.03 1.21 -4.59
CA ASP A 203 -9.02 1.03 -5.65
C ASP A 203 -8.69 1.83 -6.89
N ILE A 204 -8.29 3.10 -6.73
CA ILE A 204 -7.81 3.95 -7.82
C ILE A 204 -6.63 3.28 -8.52
N HIS A 205 -5.61 2.83 -7.78
CA HIS A 205 -4.47 2.15 -8.37
C HIS A 205 -4.88 0.90 -9.16
N CYS A 206 -5.77 0.08 -8.59
CA CYS A 206 -6.24 -1.14 -9.23
C CYS A 206 -7.02 -0.85 -10.53
N ALA A 207 -7.84 0.20 -10.53
CA ALA A 207 -8.57 0.66 -11.70
C ALA A 207 -7.64 1.18 -12.81
N LEU A 208 -6.56 1.87 -12.44
CA LEU A 208 -5.60 2.46 -13.39
C LEU A 208 -4.51 1.48 -13.85
N ARG A 209 -4.32 0.36 -13.15
CA ARG A 209 -3.28 -0.64 -13.44
C ARG A 209 -3.24 -1.18 -14.88
N PRO A 210 -4.36 -1.29 -15.63
CA PRO A 210 -4.31 -1.65 -17.05
C PRO A 210 -3.67 -0.59 -17.95
N VAL A 211 -3.59 0.67 -17.50
CA VAL A 211 -3.08 1.81 -18.28
C VAL A 211 -1.58 1.96 -18.08
N LEU A 212 -0.79 1.23 -18.88
CA LEU A 212 0.67 1.17 -18.72
C LEU A 212 1.41 2.47 -19.05
N ALA A 213 0.82 3.32 -19.92
CA ALA A 213 1.39 4.60 -20.34
C ALA A 213 0.30 5.70 -20.30
N PRO A 214 -0.05 6.22 -19.11
CA PRO A 214 -1.12 7.21 -18.97
C PRO A 214 -0.92 8.44 -19.85
N LEU A 215 0.31 8.93 -19.99
CA LEU A 215 0.63 10.10 -20.82
C LEU A 215 0.41 9.90 -22.33
N ALA A 216 0.22 8.66 -22.79
CA ALA A 216 -0.10 8.35 -24.18
C ALA A 216 -1.61 8.19 -24.43
N VAL A 217 -2.45 8.34 -23.39
CA VAL A 217 -3.90 8.27 -23.50
C VAL A 217 -4.43 9.60 -24.06
N GLU A 218 -5.24 9.50 -25.11
CA GLU A 218 -5.97 10.64 -25.66
C GLU A 218 -7.35 10.77 -24.99
N PRO A 219 -7.83 11.99 -24.74
CA PRO A 219 -7.14 13.26 -24.99
C PRO A 219 -6.01 13.54 -23.98
N GLN A 220 -5.00 14.32 -24.37
CA GLN A 220 -3.84 14.64 -23.51
C GLN A 220 -4.19 15.11 -22.09
N GLU A 221 -5.28 15.87 -21.92
CA GLU A 221 -5.78 16.30 -20.60
C GLU A 221 -6.13 15.10 -19.70
N LEU A 222 -6.76 14.07 -20.26
CA LEU A 222 -7.09 12.83 -19.58
C LEU A 222 -5.83 12.04 -19.25
N GLY A 223 -4.93 11.84 -20.21
CA GLY A 223 -3.68 11.12 -19.96
C GLY A 223 -2.82 11.74 -18.85
N SER A 224 -2.76 13.08 -18.81
CA SER A 224 -2.06 13.84 -17.77
C SER A 224 -2.73 13.70 -16.39
N LEU A 225 -4.06 13.68 -16.35
CA LEU A 225 -4.82 13.44 -15.13
C LEU A 225 -4.60 12.02 -14.60
N LEU A 226 -4.68 10.99 -15.46
CA LEU A 226 -4.49 9.59 -15.06
C LEU A 226 -3.09 9.38 -14.47
N ALA A 227 -2.05 10.00 -15.04
CA ALA A 227 -0.70 9.96 -14.49
C ALA A 227 -0.63 10.57 -13.07
N GLN A 228 -1.25 11.74 -12.88
CA GLN A 228 -1.30 12.41 -11.58
C GLN A 228 -2.11 11.62 -10.55
N LEU A 229 -3.24 11.06 -10.96
CA LEU A 229 -4.12 10.29 -10.09
C LEU A 229 -3.43 9.01 -9.61
N HIS A 230 -2.68 8.34 -10.50
CA HIS A 230 -1.92 7.15 -10.15
C HIS A 230 -0.80 7.45 -9.16
N ALA A 231 -0.06 8.54 -9.39
CA ALA A 231 1.00 8.99 -8.49
C ALA A 231 0.46 9.42 -7.13
N ALA A 232 -0.64 10.17 -7.09
CA ALA A 232 -1.27 10.60 -5.84
C ALA A 232 -1.80 9.42 -5.02
N ALA A 233 -2.38 8.40 -5.67
CA ALA A 233 -2.81 7.18 -5.01
C ALA A 233 -1.63 6.41 -4.39
N HIS A 234 -0.52 6.30 -5.13
CA HIS A 234 0.73 5.69 -4.63
C HIS A 234 1.29 6.43 -3.41
N ASP A 235 1.30 7.76 -3.44
CA ASP A 235 1.73 8.60 -2.32
C ASP A 235 0.88 8.34 -1.07
N VAL A 236 -0.45 8.32 -1.21
CA VAL A 236 -1.37 8.04 -0.08
C VAL A 236 -1.12 6.65 0.50
N VAL A 237 -1.08 5.59 -0.31
CA VAL A 237 -0.83 4.23 0.20
C VAL A 237 0.52 4.16 0.93
N THR A 238 1.58 4.71 0.33
CA THR A 238 2.93 4.66 0.90
C THR A 238 3.01 5.42 2.23
N THR A 239 2.46 6.63 2.30
CA THR A 239 2.53 7.49 3.49
C THR A 239 1.63 6.98 4.62
N THR A 240 0.38 6.64 4.30
CA THR A 240 -0.60 6.18 5.31
C THR A 240 -0.23 4.84 5.92
N THR A 241 0.29 3.89 5.12
CA THR A 241 0.75 2.62 5.68
C THR A 241 1.98 2.80 6.56
N ARG A 242 2.94 3.63 6.15
CA ARG A 242 4.14 3.93 6.96
C ARG A 242 3.80 4.52 8.33
N GLU A 243 2.78 5.37 8.40
CA GLU A 243 2.36 6.07 9.62
C GLU A 243 1.15 5.41 10.32
N SER A 244 0.72 4.21 9.90
CA SER A 244 -0.57 3.62 10.31
C SER A 244 -0.72 3.37 11.81
N ALA A 245 0.39 3.11 12.50
CA ALA A 245 0.45 2.84 13.93
C ALA A 245 0.92 4.06 14.76
N ALA A 246 1.22 5.19 14.12
CA ALA A 246 1.55 6.43 14.81
C ALA A 246 0.28 7.27 15.01
N PRO A 247 0.07 7.89 16.19
CA PRO A 247 -0.97 8.91 16.31
C PRO A 247 -0.60 10.09 15.40
N ILE A 248 -1.52 10.46 14.51
CA ILE A 248 -1.38 11.64 13.64
C ILE A 248 -1.33 12.86 14.57
N ARG A 249 -0.22 13.61 14.51
CA ARG A 249 -0.02 14.83 15.31
C ARG A 249 -0.56 16.05 14.61
#